data_AF-A0A355SVN0-F1
#
_entry.id   AF-A0A355SVN0-F1
#
_cell.length_a   1.000
_cell.length_b   1.000
_cell.length_c   1.000
_cell.angle_alpha   90.00
_cell.angle_beta   90.00
_cell.angle_gamma   90.00
#
_symmetry.space_group_name_H-M   'P 1'
#
loop_
_entity.id
_entity.type
_entity.pdbx_description
1 polymer ?
#
loop_
_entity_poly.entity_id
_entity_poly.type
_entity_poly.pdbx_seq_one_letter_code
_entity_poly.pdbx_strand_id
1 'polypeptide(L)'
;MTQGSMGMMSTVELRGSCLYYSETSELDEEPIAIPSLECWGSFRQALDLLQAGRWQSGYTNPVALNGHQWEVKIEYPDDLLIESRGSNAYPSYLDADKKGLGKPSLDWRLLTHAVVWLTEGRCNRGALEL
;
A
#
# COMPACT_ATOMS: atom_id res chain seq x y z
N MET A 1 -5.49 -29.36 7.50
CA MET A 1 -5.90 -29.01 6.13
C MET A 1 -6.74 -27.74 6.22
N THR A 2 -6.19 -26.58 5.93
CA THR A 2 -6.94 -25.34 5.81
C THR A 2 -6.98 -24.98 4.34
N GLN A 3 -8.12 -25.26 3.72
CA GLN A 3 -8.48 -24.81 2.38
C GLN A 3 -8.64 -23.29 2.46
N GLY A 4 -7.54 -22.56 2.26
CA GLY A 4 -7.53 -21.10 2.17
C GLY A 4 -8.23 -20.69 0.89
N SER A 5 -9.26 -19.87 1.01
CA SER A 5 -9.88 -19.23 -0.16
C SER A 5 -8.80 -18.54 -0.99
N MET A 6 -8.90 -18.60 -2.33
CA MET A 6 -8.24 -17.69 -3.26
C MET A 6 -8.71 -16.26 -2.97
N GLY A 7 -8.19 -15.67 -1.89
CA GLY A 7 -8.27 -14.24 -1.64
C GLY A 7 -7.23 -13.57 -2.54
N MET A 8 -7.61 -12.48 -3.20
CA MET A 8 -6.62 -11.62 -3.83
C MET A 8 -5.73 -11.06 -2.72
N MET A 9 -4.43 -11.36 -2.80
CA MET A 9 -3.39 -10.83 -1.93
C MET A 9 -2.58 -9.84 -2.73
N SER A 10 -2.57 -8.58 -2.30
CA SER A 10 -1.66 -7.58 -2.85
C SER A 10 -0.54 -7.32 -1.86
N THR A 11 0.70 -7.48 -2.31
CA THR A 11 1.89 -7.16 -1.53
C THR A 11 2.66 -6.05 -2.22
N VAL A 12 2.98 -5.01 -1.46
CA VAL A 12 3.91 -3.95 -1.89
C VAL A 12 5.12 -4.00 -0.98
N GLU A 13 6.29 -4.29 -1.56
CA GLU A 13 7.55 -4.25 -0.84
C GLU A 13 8.51 -3.23 -1.44
N LEU A 14 9.12 -2.45 -0.55
CA LEU A 14 10.25 -1.58 -0.86
C LEU A 14 11.52 -2.16 -0.28
N ARG A 15 12.52 -2.44 -1.13
CA ARG A 15 13.84 -2.88 -0.69
C ARG A 15 14.90 -2.02 -1.37
N GLY A 16 15.49 -1.07 -0.62
CA GLY A 16 16.47 -0.12 -1.16
C GLY A 16 15.87 0.82 -2.21
N SER A 17 16.35 0.75 -3.46
CA SER A 17 15.85 1.54 -4.59
C SER A 17 14.88 0.80 -5.51
N CYS A 18 14.48 -0.42 -5.13
CA CYS A 18 13.63 -1.29 -5.95
C CYS A 18 12.24 -1.45 -5.33
N LEU A 19 11.22 -1.33 -6.18
CA LEU A 19 9.83 -1.60 -5.85
C LEU A 19 9.45 -3.00 -6.34
N TYR A 20 8.89 -3.79 -5.43
CA TYR A 20 8.31 -5.11 -5.69
C TYR A 20 6.81 -5.02 -5.45
N TYR A 21 6.02 -5.46 -6.42
CA TYR A 21 4.57 -5.50 -6.31
C TYR A 21 4.04 -6.81 -6.88
N SER A 22 3.16 -7.47 -6.13
CA SER A 22 2.49 -8.70 -6.57
C SER A 22 1.01 -8.64 -6.23
N GLU A 23 0.16 -9.09 -7.16
CA GLU A 23 -1.30 -9.21 -6.98
C GLU A 23 -1.78 -10.67 -6.90
N THR A 24 -0.86 -11.64 -7.03
CA THR A 24 -1.11 -13.08 -6.94
C THR A 24 0.04 -13.77 -6.21
N SER A 25 -0.26 -14.89 -5.56
CA SER A 25 0.69 -15.66 -4.74
C SER A 25 1.83 -16.35 -5.53
N GLU A 26 1.97 -16.09 -6.83
CA GLU A 26 2.96 -16.77 -7.67
C GLU A 26 4.17 -15.86 -7.92
N LEU A 27 5.29 -16.39 -7.46
CA LEU A 27 6.64 -15.86 -7.44
C LEU A 27 7.16 -15.55 -8.84
N ASP A 28 7.13 -14.28 -9.21
CA ASP A 28 8.11 -13.67 -10.12
C ASP A 28 8.43 -12.26 -9.58
N GLU A 29 9.37 -12.17 -8.63
CA GLU A 29 9.88 -10.93 -8.02
C GLU A 29 10.81 -10.18 -9.00
N GLU A 30 10.36 -9.87 -10.22
CA GLU A 30 11.11 -8.96 -11.09
C GLU A 30 10.91 -7.51 -10.63
N PRO A 31 11.99 -6.71 -10.46
CA PRO A 31 11.86 -5.30 -10.12
C PRO A 31 11.14 -4.58 -11.26
N ILE A 32 9.95 -4.06 -10.97
CA ILE A 32 9.05 -3.48 -11.99
C ILE A 32 9.68 -2.22 -12.62
N ALA A 33 10.46 -1.47 -11.84
CA ALA A 33 11.30 -0.38 -12.30
C ALA A 33 12.27 0.05 -11.18
N ILE A 34 13.32 0.80 -11.53
CA ILE A 34 14.05 1.65 -10.59
C ILE A 34 13.45 3.06 -10.74
N PRO A 35 12.60 3.52 -9.81
CA PRO A 35 12.02 4.85 -9.91
C PRO A 35 13.08 5.93 -9.80
N SER A 36 12.86 7.06 -10.47
CA SER A 36 13.74 8.23 -10.33
C SER A 36 13.67 8.79 -8.90
N LEU A 37 14.69 9.54 -8.48
CA LEU A 37 14.71 10.20 -7.17
C LEU A 37 13.50 11.13 -6.97
N GLU A 38 13.01 11.76 -8.04
CA GLU A 38 11.81 12.60 -8.02
C GLU A 38 10.55 11.78 -7.75
N CYS A 39 10.37 10.65 -8.46
CA CYS A 39 9.25 9.73 -8.22
C CYS A 39 9.27 9.18 -6.78
N TRP A 40 10.47 8.86 -6.27
CA TRP A 40 10.67 8.48 -4.88
C TRP A 40 10.24 9.55 -3.89
N GLY A 41 10.61 10.81 -4.15
CA GLY A 41 10.22 11.96 -3.36
C GLY A 41 8.68 12.13 -3.33
N SER A 42 8.03 12.07 -4.49
CA SER A 42 6.56 12.15 -4.58
C SER A 42 5.88 11.00 -3.81
N PHE A 43 6.41 9.78 -3.92
CA PHE A 43 5.86 8.62 -3.19
C PHE A 43 6.01 8.78 -1.67
N ARG A 44 7.18 9.22 -1.19
CA ARG A 44 7.40 9.51 0.24
C ARG A 44 6.43 10.57 0.75
N GLN A 45 6.24 11.66 0.00
CA GLN A 45 5.28 12.71 0.36
C GLN A 45 3.85 12.17 0.47
N ALA A 46 3.45 11.26 -0.43
CA ALA A 46 2.15 10.61 -0.34
C ALA A 46 2.03 9.80 0.97
N LEU A 47 3.04 9.00 1.33
CA LEU A 47 3.02 8.24 2.59
C LEU A 47 2.98 9.14 3.84
N ASP A 48 3.70 10.26 3.82
CA ASP A 48 3.69 11.22 4.92
C ASP A 48 2.30 11.87 5.08
N LEU A 49 1.64 12.22 3.96
CA LEU A 49 0.27 12.72 3.93
C LEU A 49 -0.74 11.70 4.48
N LEU A 50 -0.56 10.43 4.13
CA LEU A 50 -1.38 9.32 4.63
C LEU A 50 -1.08 8.94 6.09
N GLN A 51 -0.08 9.59 6.71
CA GLN A 51 0.43 9.23 8.03
C GLN A 51 0.75 7.72 8.12
N ALA A 52 1.34 7.16 7.05
CA ALA A 52 1.56 5.72 6.94
C ALA A 52 2.43 5.15 8.08
N GLY A 53 3.38 5.93 8.61
CA GLY A 53 4.16 5.57 9.78
C GLY A 53 3.35 5.44 11.10
N ARG A 54 2.06 5.82 11.10
CA ARG A 54 1.14 5.69 12.24
C ARG A 54 0.08 4.63 12.02
N TRP A 55 0.12 3.92 10.90
CA TRP A 55 -0.80 2.82 10.65
C TRP A 55 -0.62 1.71 11.68
N GLN A 56 -1.71 1.04 12.02
CA GLN A 56 -1.67 -0.17 12.85
C GLN A 56 -0.97 -1.28 12.08
N SER A 57 -0.27 -2.17 12.78
CA SER A 57 0.36 -3.33 12.14
C SER A 57 -0.65 -4.32 11.56
N GLY A 58 -1.92 -4.28 12.00
CA GLY A 58 -2.96 -5.21 11.54
C GLY A 58 -4.35 -4.61 11.53
N TYR A 59 -5.06 -4.76 10.40
CA TYR A 59 -6.46 -4.36 10.23
C TYR A 59 -7.33 -5.58 9.90
N THR A 60 -8.38 -5.85 10.68
CA THR A 60 -9.28 -6.98 10.41
C THR A 60 -10.73 -6.55 10.54
N ASN A 61 -11.55 -6.88 9.53
CA ASN A 61 -13.00 -6.76 9.62
C ASN A 61 -13.66 -8.12 9.34
N PRO A 62 -14.11 -8.84 10.40
CA PRO A 62 -14.70 -10.17 10.26
C PRO A 62 -16.10 -10.15 9.62
N VAL A 63 -16.75 -8.98 9.53
CA VAL A 63 -18.10 -8.85 8.98
C VAL A 63 -18.07 -8.65 7.46
N ALA A 64 -16.97 -8.11 6.92
CA ALA A 64 -16.78 -7.98 5.49
C ALA A 64 -16.29 -9.32 4.92
N LEU A 65 -16.95 -9.82 3.87
CA LEU A 65 -16.69 -11.12 3.24
C LEU A 65 -16.12 -10.97 1.82
N ASN A 66 -15.37 -9.90 1.55
CA ASN A 66 -14.79 -9.66 0.22
C ASN A 66 -13.53 -10.51 -0.05
N GLY A 67 -12.96 -11.14 0.98
CA GLY A 67 -11.80 -12.01 0.87
C GLY A 67 -10.49 -11.30 0.50
N HIS A 68 -10.44 -9.97 0.60
CA HIS A 68 -9.28 -9.19 0.22
C HIS A 68 -8.27 -9.12 1.37
N GLN A 69 -7.03 -9.49 1.05
CA GLN A 69 -5.90 -9.43 1.97
C GLN A 69 -4.83 -8.53 1.38
N TRP A 70 -4.14 -7.78 2.23
CA TRP A 70 -3.08 -6.90 1.79
C TRP A 70 -1.96 -6.83 2.80
N GLU A 71 -0.75 -6.57 2.29
CA GLU A 71 0.44 -6.32 3.08
C GLU A 71 1.25 -5.19 2.44
N VAL A 72 1.72 -4.27 3.29
CA VAL A 72 2.58 -3.15 2.93
C VAL A 72 3.82 -3.23 3.81
N LYS A 73 4.98 -3.33 3.17
CA LYS A 73 6.28 -3.28 3.83
C LYS A 73 7.19 -2.31 3.09
N ILE A 74 7.53 -1.21 3.76
CA ILE A 74 8.34 -0.15 3.18
C ILE A 74 9.49 0.14 4.13
N GLU A 75 10.71 -0.15 3.67
CA GLU A 75 11.94 0.11 4.39
C GLU A 75 12.70 1.26 3.74
N TYR A 76 12.97 2.30 4.53
CA TYR A 76 13.76 3.45 4.10
C TYR A 76 15.21 3.38 4.61
N PRO A 77 16.16 4.04 3.93
CA PRO A 77 17.56 4.10 4.37
C PRO A 77 17.79 4.81 5.72
N ASP A 78 16.81 5.57 6.22
CA ASP A 78 16.83 6.28 7.50
C ASP A 78 16.26 5.43 8.66
N ASP A 79 16.25 4.10 8.52
CA ASP A 79 15.69 3.12 9.45
C ASP A 79 14.17 3.25 9.68
N LEU A 80 13.46 4.06 8.89
CA LEU A 80 12.01 4.10 8.94
C LEU A 80 11.44 2.84 8.28
N LEU A 81 10.78 2.02 9.11
CA LEU A 81 10.02 0.86 8.68
C LEU A 81 8.53 1.12 8.80
N ILE A 82 7.81 0.98 7.68
CA ILE A 82 6.35 0.93 7.65
C ILE A 82 5.97 -0.52 7.36
N GLU A 83 5.35 -1.18 8.32
CA GLU A 83 4.85 -2.55 8.19
C GLU A 83 3.39 -2.60 8.64
N SER A 84 2.52 -2.98 7.71
CA SER A 84 1.09 -3.03 7.97
C SER A 84 0.43 -4.07 7.08
N ARG A 85 -0.54 -4.79 7.63
CA ARG A 85 -1.35 -5.76 6.88
C ARG A 85 -2.82 -5.62 7.20
N GLY A 86 -3.67 -6.15 6.33
CA GLY A 86 -5.08 -6.22 6.64
C GLY A 86 -5.86 -7.29 5.89
N SER A 87 -7.01 -7.61 6.46
CA SER A 87 -8.01 -8.51 5.92
C SER A 87 -9.36 -7.84 5.97
N ASN A 88 -9.87 -7.49 4.78
CA ASN A 88 -11.14 -6.83 4.56
C ASN A 88 -11.28 -5.48 5.29
N ALA A 89 -10.17 -4.87 5.74
CA ALA A 89 -10.12 -3.62 6.49
C ALA A 89 -8.87 -2.84 6.10
N TYR A 90 -8.93 -1.52 6.15
CA TYR A 90 -7.91 -0.63 5.58
C TYR A 90 -7.61 0.56 6.52
N PRO A 91 -6.42 1.17 6.45
CA PRO A 91 -6.12 2.44 7.14
C PRO A 91 -7.08 3.52 6.66
N SER A 92 -7.52 4.43 7.51
CA SER A 92 -8.50 5.47 7.15
C SER A 92 -8.21 6.76 7.90
N TYR A 93 -6.97 7.26 7.84
CA TYR A 93 -6.60 8.47 8.56
C TYR A 93 -7.28 9.71 7.95
N LEU A 94 -7.35 9.79 6.62
CA LEU A 94 -7.95 10.93 5.90
C LEU A 94 -9.47 10.88 5.85
N ASP A 95 -10.07 9.70 6.01
CA ASP A 95 -11.53 9.52 6.04
C ASP A 95 -12.02 8.76 7.28
N ALA A 96 -11.42 9.04 8.44
CA ALA A 96 -11.68 8.36 9.71
C ALA A 96 -13.16 8.29 10.13
N ASP A 97 -13.96 9.28 9.72
CA ASP A 97 -15.40 9.32 9.99
C ASP A 97 -16.22 8.30 9.17
N LYS A 98 -15.63 7.75 8.09
CA LYS A 98 -16.26 6.75 7.23
C LYS A 98 -15.72 5.37 7.55
N LYS A 99 -16.38 4.68 8.51
CA LYS A 99 -16.16 3.24 8.71
C LYS A 99 -16.66 2.46 7.48
N GLY A 100 -15.78 2.29 6.50
CA GLY A 100 -16.06 1.50 5.30
C GLY A 100 -16.35 0.05 5.69
N LEU A 101 -17.54 -0.45 5.33
CA LEU A 101 -17.97 -1.85 5.44
C LEU A 101 -17.15 -2.74 4.48
N GLY A 102 -15.85 -2.88 4.73
CA GLY A 102 -14.94 -3.63 3.86
C GLY A 102 -14.65 -3.00 2.50
N LYS A 103 -14.90 -1.71 2.33
CA LYS A 103 -14.50 -0.98 1.12
C LYS A 103 -13.14 -0.31 1.33
N PRO A 104 -12.30 -0.21 0.28
CA PRO A 104 -11.11 0.63 0.30
C PRO A 104 -11.44 2.04 0.80
N SER A 105 -10.69 2.48 1.81
CA SER A 105 -10.69 3.86 2.31
C SER A 105 -10.08 4.83 1.30
N LEU A 106 -10.22 6.13 1.56
CA LEU A 106 -9.50 7.16 0.81
C LEU A 106 -7.98 6.94 0.88
N ASP A 107 -7.45 6.67 2.08
CA ASP A 107 -6.03 6.39 2.28
C ASP A 107 -5.54 5.23 1.43
N TRP A 108 -6.28 4.11 1.42
CA TRP A 108 -5.91 2.92 0.66
C TRP A 108 -5.88 3.22 -0.84
N ARG A 109 -6.89 3.93 -1.35
CA ARG A 109 -6.95 4.31 -2.77
C ARG A 109 -5.78 5.21 -3.16
N LEU A 110 -5.44 6.17 -2.31
CA LEU A 110 -4.31 7.07 -2.55
C LEU A 110 -2.96 6.32 -2.52
N LEU A 111 -2.80 5.36 -1.60
CA LEU A 111 -1.63 4.47 -1.60
C LEU A 111 -1.53 3.70 -2.93
N THR A 112 -2.61 3.02 -3.34
CA THR A 112 -2.60 2.23 -4.59
C THR A 112 -2.26 3.11 -5.80
N HIS A 113 -2.82 4.31 -5.89
CA HIS A 113 -2.46 5.26 -6.94
C HIS A 113 -0.99 5.68 -6.89
N ALA A 114 -0.45 5.95 -5.70
CA ALA A 114 0.95 6.31 -5.52
C ALA A 114 1.89 5.16 -5.93
N VAL A 115 1.53 3.90 -5.61
CA VAL A 115 2.27 2.71 -6.05
C VAL A 115 2.22 2.57 -7.57
N VAL A 116 1.05 2.71 -8.19
CA VAL A 116 0.91 2.64 -9.67
C VAL A 116 1.72 3.74 -10.37
N TRP A 117 1.71 4.95 -9.83
CA TRP A 117 2.56 6.02 -10.39
C TRP A 117 4.04 5.71 -10.24
N LEU A 118 4.44 5.17 -9.09
CA LEU A 118 5.82 4.76 -8.85
C LEU A 118 6.26 3.64 -9.80
N THR A 119 5.41 2.63 -10.06
CA THR A 119 5.69 1.54 -11.02
C THR A 119 5.73 2.02 -12.46
N GLU A 120 4.86 2.96 -12.85
CA GLU A 120 4.84 3.54 -14.20
C GLU A 120 5.93 4.62 -14.43
N GLY A 121 6.76 4.91 -13.43
CA GLY A 121 7.77 5.97 -13.50
C GLY A 121 7.16 7.38 -13.60
N ARG A 122 5.88 7.54 -13.24
CA ARG A 122 5.21 8.84 -13.20
C ARG A 122 5.44 9.48 -11.83
N CYS A 123 6.02 10.69 -11.83
CA CYS A 123 6.09 11.54 -10.64
C CYS A 123 4.98 12.59 -10.70
N ASN A 124 4.40 12.90 -9.54
CA ASN A 124 3.44 13.98 -9.44
C ASN A 124 4.24 15.31 -9.43
N ARG A 125 4.31 16.02 -10.56
CA ARG A 125 5.10 17.26 -10.73
C ARG A 125 4.52 18.50 -10.04
N GLY A 126 3.58 18.30 -9.12
CA GLY A 126 2.79 19.34 -8.48
C GLY A 126 1.30 18.99 -8.54
N ALA A 127 0.57 19.41 -7.51
CA ALA A 127 -0.85 19.20 -7.28
C ALA A 127 -1.25 17.81 -6.72
N LEU A 128 -1.03 17.64 -5.42
CA LEU A 128 -2.15 17.28 -4.56
C LEU A 128 -2.98 18.55 -4.35
N GLU A 129 -3.73 18.97 -5.37
CA GLU A 129 -4.89 19.82 -5.15
C GLU A 129 -6.02 18.88 -4.73
N LEU A 130 -6.26 18.86 -3.41
CA LEU A 130 -7.38 18.18 -2.75
C LEU A 130 -8.71 18.81 -3.16
#